data_AF-A0A0U1QLD5-F1
#
_entry.id   AF-A0A0U1QLD5-F1
#
_cell.length_a   1.000
_cell.length_b   1.000
_cell.length_c   1.000
_cell.angle_alpha   90.00
_cell.angle_beta   90.00
_cell.angle_gamma   90.00
#
_symmetry.space_group_name_H-M   'P 1'
#
loop_
_entity.id
_entity.type
_entity.pdbx_description
1 polymer ?
#
loop_
_entity_poly.entity_id
_entity_poly.type
_entity_poly.pdbx_seq_one_letter_code
_entity_poly.pdbx_strand_id
1 'polypeptide(L)'
;MHDYQAVLQEAQKICLHYECKSYRHFDLPLSNKGKKDQLKLFSNPDLVKKYRHLPFISFDIRFRKFNRNKPLEERVYPKVRKISLASHHDAFLLKYYAVILSSFYEKYVYDKGISDSSLAYRKKKTNVTGAKEVFDGQVFFCV
;
A
#
# COMPACT_ATOMS: atom_id res chain seq x y z
N MET A 1 6.88 15.41 -19.88
CA MET A 1 5.91 15.34 -18.75
C MET A 1 5.21 13.99 -18.85
N HIS A 2 5.12 13.21 -17.76
CA HIS A 2 4.16 12.09 -17.79
C HIS A 2 2.78 12.74 -17.77
N ASP A 3 1.93 12.40 -18.72
CA ASP A 3 0.62 13.01 -18.84
C ASP A 3 -0.19 12.68 -17.57
N TYR A 4 -0.48 13.71 -16.77
CA TYR A 4 -1.27 13.58 -15.55
C TYR A 4 -2.62 12.92 -15.85
N GLN A 5 -3.23 13.22 -16.99
CA GLN A 5 -4.50 12.62 -17.39
C GLN A 5 -4.35 11.13 -17.69
N ALA A 6 -3.28 10.72 -18.36
CA ALA A 6 -2.98 9.31 -18.59
C ALA A 6 -2.81 8.54 -17.27
N VAL A 7 -2.13 9.14 -16.27
CA VAL A 7 -1.97 8.52 -14.94
C VAL A 7 -3.32 8.36 -14.23
N LEU A 8 -4.22 9.36 -14.32
CA LEU A 8 -5.56 9.26 -13.75
C LEU A 8 -6.39 8.15 -14.39
N GLN A 9 -6.38 8.05 -15.73
CA GLN A 9 -7.11 7.02 -16.47
C GLN A 9 -6.61 5.61 -16.11
N GLU A 10 -5.29 5.43 -16.03
CA GLU A 10 -4.70 4.15 -15.64
C GLU A 10 -5.04 3.80 -14.18
N ALA A 11 -5.03 4.79 -13.27
CA ALA A 11 -5.44 4.58 -11.89
C ALA A 11 -6.91 4.14 -11.79
N GLN A 12 -7.82 4.75 -12.56
CA GLN A 12 -9.22 4.33 -12.63
C GLN A 12 -9.34 2.89 -13.13
N LYS A 13 -8.65 2.55 -14.22
CA LYS A 13 -8.65 1.19 -14.80
C LYS A 13 -8.18 0.14 -13.78
N ILE A 14 -7.05 0.38 -13.12
CA ILE A 14 -6.52 -0.52 -12.09
C ILE A 14 -7.53 -0.67 -10.94
N CYS A 15 -8.14 0.43 -10.50
CA CYS A 15 -9.06 0.42 -9.35
C CYS A 15 -10.41 -0.22 -9.66
N LEU A 16 -10.87 -0.25 -10.91
CA LEU A 16 -12.09 -1.00 -11.27
C LEU A 16 -11.96 -2.50 -10.96
N HIS A 17 -10.76 -3.05 -11.11
CA HIS A 17 -10.44 -4.44 -10.79
C HIS A 17 -9.93 -4.64 -9.36
N TYR A 18 -10.02 -3.61 -8.49
CA TYR A 18 -9.61 -3.75 -7.10
C TYR A 18 -10.53 -4.73 -6.35
N GLU A 19 -9.92 -5.67 -5.65
CA GLU A 19 -10.62 -6.56 -4.73
C GLU A 19 -10.72 -5.91 -3.36
N CYS A 20 -11.96 -5.59 -2.95
CA CYS A 20 -12.22 -5.04 -1.63
C CYS A 20 -11.89 -6.08 -0.55
N LYS A 21 -11.28 -5.61 0.53
CA LYS A 21 -11.06 -6.44 1.71
C LYS A 21 -12.40 -6.80 2.37
N SER A 22 -12.44 -7.93 3.06
CA SER A 22 -13.64 -8.48 3.71
C SER A 22 -13.62 -8.34 5.24
N TYR A 23 -12.82 -7.40 5.77
CA TYR A 23 -12.79 -7.17 7.21
C TYR A 23 -14.06 -6.44 7.69
N ARG A 24 -14.42 -6.60 8.96
CA ARG A 24 -15.56 -5.87 9.52
C ARG A 24 -15.24 -4.39 9.67
N HIS A 25 -16.14 -3.55 9.19
CA HIS A 25 -16.12 -2.10 9.39
C HIS A 25 -17.56 -1.57 9.47
N PHE A 26 -17.73 -0.26 9.63
CA PHE A 26 -19.03 0.39 9.67
C PHE A 26 -19.71 0.49 8.29
N ASP A 27 -18.93 0.33 7.22
CA ASP A 27 -19.42 0.28 5.84
C ASP A 27 -19.27 -1.13 5.25
N LEU A 28 -19.92 -1.33 4.11
CA LEU A 28 -19.83 -2.58 3.35
C LEU A 28 -18.77 -2.48 2.25
N PRO A 29 -18.15 -3.62 1.85
CA PRO A 29 -17.31 -3.68 0.66
C PRO A 29 -18.01 -3.12 -0.59
N LEU A 30 -17.26 -2.39 -1.42
CA LEU A 30 -17.81 -1.76 -2.62
C LEU A 30 -18.18 -2.81 -3.69
N SER A 31 -19.42 -2.74 -4.16
CA SER A 31 -19.84 -3.44 -5.39
C SER A 31 -19.16 -2.86 -6.62
N ASN A 32 -19.19 -3.58 -7.76
CA ASN A 32 -18.62 -3.07 -9.01
C ASN A 32 -19.26 -1.74 -9.46
N LYS A 33 -20.55 -1.55 -9.20
CA LYS A 33 -21.23 -0.26 -9.42
C LYS A 33 -20.72 0.81 -8.46
N GLY A 34 -20.63 0.48 -7.17
CA GLY A 34 -20.10 1.39 -6.15
C GLY A 34 -18.68 1.86 -6.46
N LYS A 35 -17.79 0.98 -6.95
CA LYS A 35 -16.44 1.36 -7.38
C LYS A 35 -16.47 2.43 -8.49
N LYS A 36 -17.31 2.25 -9.52
CA LYS A 36 -17.45 3.23 -10.62
C LYS A 36 -17.92 4.58 -10.09
N ASP A 37 -18.90 4.59 -9.18
CA ASP A 37 -19.44 5.83 -8.63
C ASP A 37 -18.41 6.55 -7.73
N GLN A 38 -17.69 5.80 -6.89
CA GLN A 38 -16.60 6.35 -6.08
C GLN A 38 -15.46 6.91 -6.94
N LEU A 39 -15.06 6.23 -8.03
CA LEU A 39 -13.98 6.73 -8.91
C LEU A 39 -14.33 8.06 -9.59
N LYS A 40 -15.59 8.31 -9.94
CA LYS A 40 -16.05 9.62 -10.45
C LYS A 40 -15.90 10.72 -9.40
N LEU A 41 -16.17 10.40 -8.13
CA LEU A 41 -15.97 11.33 -7.03
C LEU A 41 -14.48 11.60 -6.83
N PHE A 42 -13.65 10.55 -6.79
CA PHE A 42 -12.22 10.65 -6.51
C PHE A 42 -11.43 11.38 -7.61
N SER A 43 -11.92 11.40 -8.85
CA SER A 43 -11.32 12.20 -9.92
C SER A 43 -11.46 13.71 -9.73
N ASN A 44 -12.31 14.17 -8.81
CA ASN A 44 -12.47 15.58 -8.49
C ASN A 44 -11.80 15.91 -7.12
N PRO A 45 -10.65 16.59 -7.10
CA PRO A 45 -9.93 16.92 -5.87
C PRO A 45 -10.76 17.73 -4.86
N ASP A 46 -11.67 18.58 -5.32
CA ASP A 46 -12.49 19.41 -4.42
C ASP A 46 -13.58 18.62 -3.71
N LEU A 47 -14.05 17.53 -4.32
CA LEU A 47 -14.91 16.57 -3.64
C LEU A 47 -14.12 15.72 -2.64
N VAL A 48 -12.89 15.34 -2.99
CA VAL A 48 -12.01 14.56 -2.09
C VAL A 48 -11.65 15.34 -0.83
N LYS A 49 -11.38 16.65 -0.92
CA LYS A 49 -11.15 17.51 0.26
C LYS A 49 -12.33 17.53 1.24
N LYS A 50 -13.55 17.35 0.73
CA LYS A 50 -14.79 17.33 1.51
C LYS A 50 -15.25 15.90 1.84
N TYR A 51 -14.47 14.90 1.45
CA TYR A 51 -14.81 13.51 1.64
C TYR A 51 -14.90 13.17 3.12
N ARG A 52 -16.02 12.57 3.53
CA ARG A 52 -16.23 12.21 4.93
C ARG A 52 -15.61 10.85 5.21
N HIS A 53 -14.39 10.87 5.75
CA HIS A 53 -13.70 9.68 6.22
C HIS A 53 -14.38 9.09 7.45
N LEU A 54 -14.42 7.76 7.52
CA LEU A 54 -14.87 7.04 8.71
C LEU A 54 -13.69 6.82 9.67
N PRO A 55 -13.95 6.69 10.97
CA PRO A 55 -12.88 6.44 11.94
C PRO A 55 -12.21 5.08 11.66
N PHE A 56 -10.90 5.01 11.93
CA PHE A 56 -10.17 3.76 11.89
C PHE A 56 -10.62 2.84 13.04
N ILE A 57 -10.83 1.56 12.74
CA ILE A 57 -11.02 0.53 13.76
C ILE A 57 -9.65 -0.03 14.11
N SER A 58 -9.21 0.17 15.36
CA SER A 58 -7.87 -0.24 15.80
C SER A 58 -7.93 -1.34 16.85
N PHE A 59 -7.08 -2.35 16.70
CA PHE A 59 -6.95 -3.45 17.66
C PHE A 59 -5.55 -4.07 17.59
N ASP A 60 -5.24 -4.86 18.61
CA ASP A 60 -3.95 -5.54 18.73
C ASP A 60 -4.04 -6.96 18.18
N ILE A 61 -3.17 -7.28 17.22
CA ILE A 61 -2.90 -8.67 16.86
C ILE A 61 -1.78 -9.19 17.75
N ARG A 62 -2.04 -10.30 18.45
CA ARG A 62 -1.10 -10.92 19.38
C ARG A 62 -0.58 -12.23 18.80
N PHE A 63 0.73 -12.35 18.67
CA PHE A 63 1.40 -13.57 18.25
C PHE A 63 2.19 -14.15 19.42
N ARG A 64 2.25 -15.48 19.55
CA ARG A 64 3.25 -16.12 20.41
C ARG A 64 4.51 -16.34 19.59
N LYS A 65 5.64 -15.84 20.06
CA LYS A 65 6.95 -16.02 19.41
C LYS A 65 7.87 -16.83 20.30
N PHE A 66 8.66 -17.68 19.65
CA PHE A 66 9.70 -18.47 20.30
C PHE A 66 11.07 -17.84 20.01
N ASN A 67 11.90 -17.68 21.05
CA ASN A 67 13.28 -17.23 20.91
C ASN A 67 14.20 -18.15 21.72
N ARG A 68 15.10 -18.85 21.04
CA ARG A 68 16.05 -19.81 21.63
C ARG A 68 17.08 -19.14 22.53
N ASN A 69 17.36 -17.86 22.30
CA ASN A 69 18.39 -17.11 23.03
C ASN A 69 17.88 -16.57 24.38
N LYS A 70 16.61 -16.84 24.72
CA LYS A 70 16.02 -16.45 26.00
C LYS A 70 16.09 -17.59 27.04
N PRO A 71 16.08 -17.26 28.35
CA PRO A 71 15.89 -18.24 29.43
C PRO A 71 14.65 -19.09 29.20
N LEU A 72 14.67 -20.35 29.65
CA LEU A 72 13.62 -21.34 29.35
C LEU A 72 12.20 -20.80 29.60
N GLU A 73 12.01 -20.08 30.70
CA GLU A 73 10.74 -19.48 31.12
C GLU A 73 10.27 -18.34 30.20
N GLU A 74 11.18 -17.65 29.51
CA GLU A 74 10.87 -16.53 28.62
C GLU A 74 10.96 -16.88 27.12
N ARG A 75 11.28 -18.13 26.78
CA ARG A 75 11.45 -18.52 25.37
C ARG A 75 10.18 -18.28 24.57
N VAL A 76 9.02 -18.39 25.20
CA VAL A 76 7.73 -18.06 24.58
C VAL A 76 7.25 -16.71 25.12
N TYR A 77 7.12 -15.71 24.25
CA TYR A 77 6.67 -14.38 24.63
C TYR A 77 5.65 -13.81 23.62
N PRO A 78 4.75 -12.91 24.06
CA PRO A 78 3.82 -12.25 23.16
C PRO A 78 4.52 -11.19 22.31
N LYS A 79 4.28 -11.20 21.00
CA LYS A 79 4.60 -10.13 20.07
C LYS A 79 3.30 -9.45 19.66
N VAL A 80 3.08 -8.25 20.17
CA VAL A 80 1.88 -7.45 19.89
C VAL A 80 2.14 -6.52 18.70
N ARG A 81 1.19 -6.45 17.77
CA ARG A 81 1.18 -5.52 16.65
C ARG A 81 -0.15 -4.79 16.64
N LYS A 82 -0.13 -3.48 16.94
CA LYS A 82 -1.29 -2.63 16.76
C LYS A 82 -1.59 -2.49 15.27
N ILE A 83 -2.82 -2.74 14.88
CA ILE A 83 -3.31 -2.57 13.51
C ILE A 83 -4.50 -1.62 13.52
N SER A 84 -4.62 -0.82 12.47
CA SER A 84 -5.74 0.08 12.23
C SER A 84 -6.33 -0.20 10.85
N LEU A 85 -7.63 -0.46 10.79
CA LEU A 85 -8.37 -0.74 9.56
C LEU A 85 -9.14 0.51 9.12
N ALA A 86 -8.86 0.98 7.91
CA ALA A 86 -9.67 2.00 7.25
C ALA A 86 -11.05 1.42 6.87
N SER A 87 -12.05 2.26 6.61
CA SER A 87 -13.29 1.79 6.01
C SER A 87 -13.05 1.19 4.62
N HIS A 88 -14.00 0.42 4.09
CA HIS A 88 -13.87 -0.15 2.76
C HIS A 88 -13.77 0.95 1.69
N HIS A 89 -14.55 2.02 1.85
CA HIS A 89 -14.55 3.16 0.96
C HIS A 89 -13.26 3.98 1.08
N ASP A 90 -12.78 4.23 2.31
CA ASP A 90 -11.51 4.92 2.54
C ASP A 90 -10.32 4.11 2.02
N ALA A 91 -10.31 2.78 2.24
CA ALA A 91 -9.30 1.90 1.69
C ALA A 91 -9.26 1.95 0.15
N PHE A 92 -10.43 2.09 -0.49
CA PHE A 92 -10.52 2.24 -1.94
C PHE A 92 -9.99 3.60 -2.43
N LEU A 93 -10.30 4.69 -1.72
CA LEU A 93 -9.74 6.01 -1.98
C LEU A 93 -8.21 6.01 -1.83
N LEU A 94 -7.70 5.45 -0.74
CA LEU A 94 -6.26 5.33 -0.50
C LEU A 94 -5.59 4.49 -1.59
N LYS A 95 -6.23 3.41 -2.04
CA LYS A 95 -5.73 2.60 -3.16
C LYS A 95 -5.64 3.42 -4.45
N TYR A 96 -6.68 4.21 -4.78
CA TYR A 96 -6.70 5.05 -5.97
C TYR A 96 -5.53 6.05 -5.98
N TYR A 97 -5.36 6.79 -4.89
CA TYR A 97 -4.25 7.74 -4.78
C TYR A 97 -2.87 7.07 -4.68
N ALA A 98 -2.77 5.89 -4.07
CA ALA A 98 -1.52 5.14 -4.03
C ALA A 98 -1.03 4.75 -5.43
N VAL A 99 -1.95 4.41 -6.35
CA VAL A 99 -1.58 4.10 -7.74
C VAL A 99 -1.04 5.35 -8.45
N ILE A 100 -1.69 6.50 -8.28
CA ILE A 100 -1.27 7.78 -8.85
C ILE A 100 0.12 8.17 -8.32
N LEU A 101 0.27 8.21 -6.99
CA LEU A 101 1.51 8.61 -6.34
C LEU A 101 2.65 7.64 -6.65
N SER A 102 2.38 6.33 -6.74
CA SER A 102 3.40 5.35 -7.12
C SER A 102 3.95 5.61 -8.52
N SER A 103 3.12 6.01 -9.49
CA SER A 103 3.60 6.36 -10.83
C SER A 103 4.57 7.56 -10.81
N PHE A 104 4.23 8.61 -10.06
CA PHE A 104 5.10 9.77 -9.92
C PHE A 104 6.38 9.46 -9.12
N TYR A 105 6.26 8.65 -8.08
CA TYR A 105 7.39 8.24 -7.25
C TYR A 105 8.41 7.40 -8.03
N GLU A 106 7.96 6.41 -8.81
CA GLU A 106 8.85 5.59 -9.63
C GLU A 106 9.61 6.43 -10.66
N LYS A 107 8.94 7.41 -11.27
CA LYS A 107 9.59 8.35 -12.16
C LYS A 107 10.63 9.20 -11.43
N TYR A 108 10.28 9.78 -10.30
CA TYR A 108 11.19 10.60 -9.51
C TYR A 108 12.46 9.83 -9.13
N VAL A 109 12.30 8.58 -8.67
CA VAL A 109 13.38 7.69 -8.29
C VAL A 109 14.30 7.35 -9.47
N TYR A 110 13.72 7.12 -10.65
CA TYR A 110 14.47 6.91 -11.89
C TYR A 110 15.25 8.16 -12.31
N ASP A 111 14.57 9.31 -12.39
CA ASP A 111 15.16 10.60 -12.81
C ASP A 111 16.28 11.07 -11.86
N LYS A 112 16.23 10.67 -10.58
CA LYS A 112 17.26 10.97 -9.58
C LYS A 112 18.38 9.94 -9.48
N GLY A 113 18.35 8.87 -10.26
CA GLY A 113 19.39 7.83 -10.24
C GLY A 113 19.44 7.03 -8.94
N ILE A 114 18.35 7.02 -8.15
CA ILE A 114 18.27 6.30 -6.86
C ILE A 114 17.40 5.04 -6.97
N SER A 115 17.20 4.54 -8.19
CA SER A 115 16.37 3.36 -8.45
C SER A 115 16.95 2.08 -7.86
N ASP A 116 18.23 2.05 -7.51
CA ASP A 116 18.88 0.84 -6.98
C ASP A 116 19.06 0.86 -5.46
N SER A 117 18.81 1.99 -4.80
CA SER A 117 18.97 2.10 -3.33
C SER A 117 17.73 1.66 -2.54
N SER A 118 16.52 1.86 -3.09
CA SER A 118 15.26 1.54 -2.40
C SER A 118 14.50 0.43 -3.09
N LEU A 119 14.33 -0.69 -2.39
CA LEU A 119 13.61 -1.88 -2.87
C LEU A 119 12.18 -1.99 -2.33
N ALA A 120 11.93 -1.45 -1.13
CA ALA A 120 10.67 -1.68 -0.42
C ALA A 120 9.49 -0.89 -1.04
N TYR A 121 8.31 -1.53 -1.07
CA TYR A 121 7.03 -0.91 -1.48
C TYR A 121 6.97 -0.40 -2.92
N ARG A 122 7.88 -0.84 -3.79
CA ARG A 122 7.92 -0.48 -5.22
C ARG A 122 7.21 -1.49 -6.09
N LYS A 123 6.65 -1.04 -7.21
CA LYS A 123 5.82 -1.91 -8.08
C LYS A 123 6.65 -2.96 -8.82
N LYS A 124 7.90 -2.64 -9.15
CA LYS A 124 8.78 -3.46 -10.01
C LYS A 124 9.93 -4.15 -9.28
N LYS A 125 10.13 -3.89 -7.98
CA LYS A 125 11.21 -4.49 -7.20
C LYS A 125 10.63 -5.28 -6.03
N THR A 126 11.15 -6.49 -5.83
CA THR A 126 10.77 -7.37 -4.71
C THR A 126 12.02 -7.70 -3.90
N ASN A 127 11.85 -8.17 -2.66
CA ASN A 127 12.99 -8.60 -1.85
C ASN A 127 13.78 -9.75 -2.51
N VAL A 128 13.10 -10.62 -3.27
CA VAL A 128 13.73 -11.77 -3.94
C VAL A 128 14.55 -11.30 -5.14
N THR A 129 13.97 -10.47 -6.01
CA THR A 129 14.68 -9.94 -7.18
C THR A 129 15.82 -9.03 -6.76
N GLY A 130 15.62 -8.18 -5.74
CA GLY A 130 16.68 -7.33 -5.20
C GLY A 130 17.82 -8.13 -4.56
N ALA A 131 17.53 -9.20 -3.82
CA ALA A 131 18.58 -10.08 -3.30
C ALA A 131 19.37 -10.75 -4.44
N LYS A 132 18.68 -11.20 -5.48
CA LYS A 132 19.33 -11.75 -6.69
C LYS A 132 20.23 -10.73 -7.39
N GLU A 133 19.77 -9.49 -7.57
CA GLU A 133 20.56 -8.39 -8.16
C GLU A 133 21.87 -8.15 -7.40
N VAL A 134 21.84 -8.26 -6.06
CA VAL A 134 23.04 -8.13 -5.21
C VAL A 134 24.00 -9.32 -5.37
N PHE A 135 23.48 -10.56 -5.35
CA PHE A 135 24.32 -11.75 -5.53
C PHE A 135 24.91 -11.88 -6.94
N ASP A 136 24.16 -11.43 -7.96
CA ASP A 136 24.58 -11.44 -9.36
C ASP A 136 25.54 -10.25 -9.69
N GLY A 137 25.87 -9.41 -8.69
CA GLY A 137 26.89 -8.36 -8.81
C GLY A 137 26.46 -7.08 -9.54
N GLN A 138 25.16 -6.86 -9.75
CA GLN A 138 24.64 -5.71 -10.50
C GLN A 138 24.29 -4.49 -9.64
N VAL A 139 24.42 -4.55 -8.31
CA VAL A 139 24.26 -3.38 -7.43
C VAL A 139 25.41 -3.29 -6.44
N PHE A 140 26.29 -2.31 -6.67
CA PHE A 140 27.26 -1.84 -5.67
C PHE A 140 26.59 -0.80 -4.76
N PHE A 141 26.68 -1.07 -3.45
CA PHE A 141 26.44 -0.22 -2.28
C PHE A 141 25.01 0.26 -1.97
N CYS A 142 24.56 -0.12 -0.77
CA CYS A 142 24.29 0.87 0.26
C CYS A 142 24.84 0.34 1.60
N VAL A 143 25.80 1.08 2.17
CA VAL A 143 26.16 1.04 3.60
C VAL A 143 24.99 1.59 4.41
#